data_AF-A0A7W1G138-F1
#
_entry.id   AF-A0A7W1G138-F1
#
_cell.length_a   1.000
_cell.length_b   1.000
_cell.length_c   1.000
_cell.angle_alpha   90.00
_cell.angle_beta   90.00
_cell.angle_gamma   90.00
#
_symmetry.space_group_name_H-M   'P 1'
#
loop_
_entity.id
_entity.type
_entity.pdbx_description
1 polymer ?
#
loop_
_entity_poly.entity_id
_entity_poly.type
_entity_poly.pdbx_seq_one_letter_code
_entity_poly.pdbx_strand_id
1 'polypeptide(L)' 'LTKLTRIITRTDKPEKRLLMRFEFLHRAFSEDSITIEEDERHSYTSEYKELTKDYYLDF' A
#
# COMPACT_ATOMS: atom_id res chain seq x y z
N LEU A 1 4.85 14.50 -7.25
CA LEU A 1 5.07 13.81 -5.97
C LEU A 1 5.71 12.47 -6.29
N THR A 2 7.03 12.44 -6.39
CA THR A 2 7.77 11.17 -6.31
C THR A 2 7.45 10.55 -4.96
N LYS A 3 7.08 9.27 -4.95
CA LYS A 3 6.62 8.59 -3.74
C LYS A 3 7.02 7.12 -3.77
N LEU A 4 7.42 6.60 -2.62
CA LEU A 4 7.67 5.19 -2.38
C LEU A 4 6.70 4.70 -1.31
N THR A 5 5.94 3.66 -1.62
CA THR A 5 4.98 3.05 -0.70
C THR A 5 5.41 1.61 -0.42
N ARG A 6 5.67 1.30 0.85
CA ARG A 6 6.04 -0.03 1.33
C ARG A 6 4.80 -0.89 1.48
N ILE A 7 4.80 -2.09 0.90
CA ILE A 7 3.66 -3.00 0.96
C ILE A 7 3.94 -4.11 1.96
N ILE A 8 3.12 -4.14 3.00
CA ILE A 8 3.15 -5.13 4.08
C ILE A 8 1.98 -6.07 3.86
N THR A 9 2.23 -7.39 3.86
CA THR A 9 1.14 -8.35 3.59
C THR A 9 0.17 -8.46 4.75
N ARG A 10 0.69 -8.40 5.97
CA ARG A 10 -0.08 -8.48 7.21
C ARG A 10 0.65 -7.75 8.32
N THR A 11 -0.07 -7.20 9.28
CA THR A 11 0.43 -6.46 10.47
C THR A 11 1.67 -7.10 11.14
N ASP A 12 1.73 -8.42 11.22
CA ASP A 12 2.82 -9.19 11.84
C ASP A 12 3.99 -9.57 10.90
N LYS A 13 3.96 -9.14 9.63
CA LYS A 13 4.93 -9.52 8.61
C LYS A 13 5.83 -8.35 8.21
N PRO A 14 7.07 -8.65 7.79
CA PRO A 14 7.92 -7.62 7.18
C PRO A 14 7.35 -7.17 5.82
N GLU A 15 7.81 -6.01 5.36
CA GLU A 15 7.57 -5.53 4.01
C GLU A 15 8.06 -6.54 2.96
N LYS A 16 7.34 -6.66 1.84
CA LYS A 16 7.70 -7.59 0.74
C LYS A 16 7.75 -6.95 -0.64
N ARG A 17 7.11 -5.79 -0.83
CA ARG A 17 7.01 -5.12 -2.13
C ARG A 17 7.07 -3.62 -1.95
N LEU A 18 7.43 -2.92 -3.03
CA LEU A 18 7.45 -1.46 -3.10
C LEU A 18 6.61 -1.01 -4.29
N LEU A 19 5.77 0.00 -4.08
CA LEU A 19 5.09 0.75 -5.13
C LEU A 19 5.79 2.10 -5.29
N MET A 20 6.19 2.43 -6.52
CA MET A 20 6.94 3.66 -6.79
C MET A 20 6.20 4.54 -7.80
N ARG A 21 6.02 5.80 -7.43
CA ARG A 21 5.52 6.86 -8.30
C ARG A 21 6.66 7.78 -8.68
N PHE A 22 6.81 8.04 -9.98
CA PHE A 22 7.85 8.90 -10.54
C PHE A 22 7.29 10.20 -11.09
N GLU A 23 8.19 11.14 -11.33
CA GLU A 23 7.94 12.37 -12.07
C GLU A 23 9.21 12.82 -12.80
N PHE A 24 9.07 13.73 -13.77
CA PHE A 24 10.20 14.25 -14.54
C PHE A 24 11.04 15.31 -13.80
N LEU A 25 10.69 15.62 -12.55
CA LEU A 25 11.41 16.57 -11.70
C LEU A 25 12.25 15.81 -10.68
N HIS A 26 13.54 16.12 -10.61
CA HIS A 26 14.43 15.58 -9.60
C HIS A 26 14.20 16.31 -8.26
N ARG A 27 13.56 15.64 -7.30
CA ARG A 27 13.32 16.15 -5.94
C ARG A 27 13.23 15.01 -4.92
N ALA A 28 13.28 15.37 -3.64
CA ALA A 28 13.02 14.43 -2.55
C ALA A 28 11.63 13.78 -2.70
N PHE A 29 11.53 12.52 -2.31
CA PHE A 29 10.30 11.75 -2.35
C PHE A 29 9.72 11.55 -0.95
N SER A 30 8.40 11.38 -0.88
CA SER A 30 7.72 10.98 0.35
C SER A 30 7.68 9.47 0.48
N GLU A 31 7.76 8.97 1.71
CA GLU A 31 7.56 7.55 2.02
C GLU A 31 6.30 7.33 2.84
N ASP A 32 5.62 6.22 2.58
CA ASP A 32 4.58 5.67 3.44
C ASP A 32 4.53 4.15 3.32
N SER A 33 3.59 3.54 4.05
CA SER A 33 3.33 2.11 4.02
C SER A 33 1.84 1.84 3.93
N ILE A 34 1.50 0.68 3.38
CA ILE A 34 0.15 0.13 3.42
C ILE A 34 0.22 -1.35 3.81
N THR A 35 -0.65 -1.74 4.72
CA THR A 35 -0.83 -3.14 5.12
C THR A 35 -2.04 -3.71 4.39
N ILE A 36 -1.94 -4.92 3.82
CA ILE A 36 -3.04 -5.51 3.04
C ILE A 36 -4.08 -6.14 3.97
N GLU A 37 -3.66 -7.07 4.83
CA GLU A 37 -4.53 -7.78 5.77
C GLU A 37 -4.25 -7.39 7.22
N GLU A 38 -5.31 -7.36 8.01
CA GLU A 38 -5.27 -7.37 9.48
C GLU A 38 -4.82 -8.77 9.98
N ASP A 39 -4.92 -9.03 11.28
CA ASP A 39 -4.47 -10.29 11.88
C ASP A 39 -5.18 -11.54 11.33
N GLU A 40 -6.41 -11.38 10.84
CA GLU A 40 -7.27 -12.44 10.30
C GLU A 40 -7.24 -12.52 8.77
N ARG A 41 -7.28 -13.75 8.25
CA ARG A 41 -7.27 -14.00 6.81
C ARG A 41 -8.50 -13.39 6.12
N HIS A 42 -8.29 -12.68 5.02
CA HIS A 42 -9.34 -11.95 4.27
C HIS A 42 -9.95 -10.76 5.02
N SER A 43 -9.42 -10.39 6.20
CA SER A 43 -9.76 -9.12 6.83
C SER A 43 -8.85 -8.04 6.25
N TYR A 44 -9.31 -7.34 5.21
CA TYR A 44 -8.52 -6.29 4.56
C TYR A 44 -8.58 -4.97 5.32
N THR A 45 -7.44 -4.27 5.40
CA THR A 45 -7.35 -2.95 6.06
C THR A 45 -8.18 -1.91 5.31
N SER A 46 -8.61 -0.85 6.00
CA SER A 46 -9.33 0.26 5.38
C SER A 46 -8.52 0.96 4.30
N GLU A 47 -7.21 1.06 4.48
CA GLU A 47 -6.29 1.71 3.53
C GLU A 47 -6.19 0.90 2.23
N TYR A 48 -6.11 -0.43 2.34
CA TYR A 48 -6.09 -1.32 1.17
C TYR A 48 -7.41 -1.29 0.42
N LYS A 49 -8.53 -1.32 1.15
CA LYS A 49 -9.87 -1.19 0.56
C LYS A 49 -10.01 0.12 -0.21
N GLU A 50 -9.64 1.24 0.40
CA GLU A 50 -9.71 2.55 -0.25
C GLU A 50 -8.81 2.64 -1.48
N LEU A 51 -7.60 2.06 -1.44
CA LEU A 51 -6.67 2.03 -2.58
C LEU A 51 -7.22 1.22 -3.77
N THR A 52 -8.05 0.20 -3.52
CA THR A 52 -8.47 -0.79 -4.53
C THR A 52 -9.97 -0.83 -4.80
N LYS A 53 -10.75 0.09 -4.21
CA LYS A 53 -12.22 0.14 -4.29
C LYS A 53 -12.77 0.26 -5.71
N ASP A 54 -12.02 0.86 -6.62
CA ASP A 54 -12.45 1.02 -8.00
C ASP A 54 -12.26 -0.27 -8.82
N TYR A 55 -11.50 -1.23 -8.28
CA TYR A 55 -11.21 -2.52 -8.91
C TYR A 55 -12.07 -3.65 -8.32
N TYR A 56 -12.22 -3.71 -6.99
CA TYR A 56 -13.02 -4.74 -6.32
C TYR A 56 -14.48 -4.32 -6.18
N LEU A 57 -15.39 -5.23 -6.53
CA LEU A 57 -16.84 -5.01 -6.44
C LEU A 57 -17.38 -5.24 -5.01
N ASP A 58 -16.69 -6.05 -4.21
CA ASP A 58 -17.02 -6.39 -2.82
C ASP A 58 -15.74 -6.92 -2.12
N PHE A 59 -15.62 -6.69 -0.80
CA PHE A 59 -14.39 -6.92 0.00
C PHE A 59 -14.55 -7.92 1.13
#